data_AF-A0A350I3N6-F1
#
_entry.id   AF-A0A350I3N6-F1
#
_cell.length_a   1.000
_cell.length_b   1.000
_cell.length_c   1.000
_cell.angle_alpha   90.00
_cell.angle_beta   90.00
_cell.angle_gamma   90.00
#
_symmetry.space_group_name_H-M   'P 1'
#
loop_
_entity.id
_entity.type
_entity.pdbx_description
1 polymer ?
#
loop_
_entity_poly.entity_id
_entity_poly.type
_entity_poly.pdbx_seq_one_letter_code
_entity_poly.pdbx_strand_id
1 'polypeptide(L)'
;SDFNPAGTQEAPGKTSNLIRNSSFESETDGNPARWDPVTHSGQGTFSLSNNAHTGGRAVQISSEKGGDLSWATRIRVKPHTDYRLSGWIKTEGVVKISGARGAMFNIHELQDPVVGGTPAVTGTQDWTQVELTFNTGALEFITINCLYGGWGRCSGTAWFDDVTLVHAPGSGFAGELGRVIRVVTSHYAQRGPVDSIVGTLTALKNASPDLATLVLDTLRSSWPEGVAPQITESHEAALQTLMLSLPALTRDRLLALSVRWGKEEIFRATQGAIINHLMAQVKDAETAEEDRVAAVKRLIELEDVPEVIKLTLTQVQLLSTPALASGLIDALSVSRHSDTGRLLVDAWSRLTPAARRVAVGVLIRRAEWAMALLDGVKDDRISRTDLAPEHWSQLRQNPDPRVARRANEMADTNVGISQDRAALVKALLPIAKEKGNALRGKTVFAENCAVCHLLNGQGGSVGPELTGINARDRSDILLEILDPNRSVEANYRMWTVETADGEVISGRLEAETQTTVEILDVAAQKHVIRRNDIETLKVSNNSIMPVGFEALAREDLKALIEYLAQPSE
;
A
#
# COMPACT_ATOMS: atom_id res chain seq x y z
N SER A 1 -5.72 51.77 6.05
CA SER A 1 -4.36 51.41 5.61
C SER A 1 -3.96 50.22 6.48
N ASP A 2 -3.89 48.99 6.00
CA ASP A 2 -3.34 48.57 4.72
C ASP A 2 -4.16 47.45 4.07
N PHE A 3 -4.67 47.75 2.87
CA PHE A 3 -5.08 46.76 1.88
C PHE A 3 -3.83 46.42 1.07
N ASN A 4 -3.45 45.15 1.00
CA ASN A 4 -2.48 44.68 0.01
C ASN A 4 -3.23 43.85 -1.06
N PRO A 5 -3.42 44.39 -2.28
CA PRO A 5 -4.00 43.67 -3.39
C PRO A 5 -2.89 43.08 -4.27
N ALA A 6 -2.68 41.78 -4.18
CA ALA A 6 -1.90 41.05 -5.19
C ALA A 6 -2.48 39.64 -5.33
N GLY A 7 -3.43 39.50 -6.26
CA GLY A 7 -3.87 38.22 -6.76
C GLY A 7 -2.71 37.55 -7.49
N THR A 8 -2.17 36.50 -6.91
CA THR A 8 -1.46 35.47 -7.66
C THR A 8 -2.53 34.55 -8.25
N GLN A 9 -2.59 34.49 -9.58
CA GLN A 9 -3.36 33.46 -10.28
C GLN A 9 -2.74 32.11 -9.91
N GLU A 10 -3.45 31.32 -9.11
CA GLU A 10 -3.10 29.92 -8.86
C GLU A 10 -3.38 29.07 -10.11
N ALA A 11 -2.43 28.21 -10.44
CA ALA A 11 -2.51 27.26 -11.54
C ALA A 11 -3.69 26.27 -11.37
N PRO A 12 -4.36 25.85 -12.46
CA PRO A 12 -5.50 24.94 -12.37
C PRO A 12 -5.01 23.53 -12.04
N GLY A 13 -5.30 23.02 -10.83
CA GLY A 13 -5.04 21.61 -10.51
C GLY A 13 -4.93 21.21 -9.03
N LYS A 14 -4.80 22.13 -8.06
CA LYS A 14 -4.80 21.78 -6.63
C LYS A 14 -6.15 22.13 -5.99
N THR A 15 -6.99 21.13 -5.76
CA THR A 15 -8.15 21.28 -4.87
C THR A 15 -7.66 21.35 -3.42
N SER A 16 -7.47 22.56 -2.90
CA SER A 16 -7.07 22.80 -1.50
C SER A 16 -8.17 22.35 -0.54
N ASN A 17 -7.82 21.62 0.51
CA ASN A 17 -8.73 21.26 1.60
C ASN A 17 -9.33 22.54 2.24
N LEU A 18 -10.66 22.62 2.34
CA LEU A 18 -11.36 23.76 2.95
C LEU A 18 -11.30 23.75 4.48
N ILE A 19 -10.98 22.60 5.08
CA ILE A 19 -10.84 22.45 6.54
C ILE A 19 -9.46 22.94 6.96
N ARG A 20 -9.42 23.87 7.92
CA ARG A 20 -8.16 24.29 8.55
C ARG A 20 -7.86 23.39 9.73
N ASN A 21 -6.57 23.12 9.96
CA ASN A 21 -6.12 22.22 11.02
C ASN A 21 -6.81 20.85 10.96
N SER A 22 -6.90 20.30 9.75
CA SER A 22 -7.59 19.05 9.46
C SER A 22 -6.88 17.79 9.95
N SER A 23 -5.57 17.88 10.15
CA SER A 23 -4.72 16.85 10.78
C SER A 23 -4.43 17.16 12.26
N PHE A 24 -5.14 18.13 12.85
CA PHE A 24 -5.11 18.40 14.30
C PHE A 24 -3.75 18.77 14.92
N GLU A 25 -2.79 19.23 14.10
CA GLU A 25 -1.44 19.58 14.54
C GLU A 25 -1.30 20.96 15.19
N SER A 26 -2.30 21.82 15.09
CA SER A 26 -2.31 23.08 15.80
C SER A 26 -3.19 22.96 17.04
N GLU A 27 -2.73 23.52 18.15
CA GLU A 27 -3.45 23.51 19.43
C GLU A 27 -3.77 24.95 19.87
N THR A 28 -4.87 25.14 20.58
CA THR A 28 -5.23 26.37 21.27
C THR A 28 -5.98 26.00 22.55
N ASP A 29 -5.47 26.46 23.70
CA ASP A 29 -6.08 26.24 25.02
C ASP A 29 -6.37 24.76 25.36
N GLY A 30 -5.45 23.85 25.04
CA GLY A 30 -5.59 22.41 25.33
C GLY A 30 -6.42 21.63 24.30
N ASN A 31 -6.99 22.30 23.30
CA ASN A 31 -7.84 21.71 22.27
C ASN A 31 -7.21 21.86 20.87
N PRO A 32 -7.56 20.99 19.90
CA PRO A 32 -7.27 21.23 18.49
C PRO A 32 -7.76 22.62 18.06
N ALA A 33 -6.84 23.46 17.57
CA ALA A 33 -7.19 24.80 17.12
C ALA A 33 -8.30 24.74 16.06
N ARG A 34 -9.34 25.57 16.21
CA ARG A 34 -10.53 25.64 15.33
C ARG A 34 -11.50 24.45 15.40
N TRP A 35 -11.33 23.57 16.37
CA TRP A 35 -12.24 22.46 16.63
C TRP A 35 -12.73 22.52 18.08
N ASP A 36 -14.04 22.52 18.23
CA ASP A 36 -14.70 22.64 19.53
C ASP A 36 -15.22 21.27 19.99
N PRO A 37 -15.04 20.88 21.27
CA PRO A 37 -15.65 19.68 21.79
C PRO A 37 -17.15 19.94 22.05
N VAL A 38 -17.99 19.02 21.60
CA VAL A 38 -19.46 19.12 21.70
C VAL A 38 -20.01 17.83 22.30
N THR A 39 -20.75 17.97 23.40
CA THR A 39 -21.48 16.86 24.03
C THR A 39 -22.96 16.94 23.67
N HIS A 40 -23.45 16.01 22.85
CA HIS A 40 -24.87 15.92 22.48
C HIS A 40 -25.67 15.19 23.54
N SER A 41 -25.14 14.07 24.06
CA SER A 41 -25.72 13.37 25.21
C SER A 41 -24.71 12.43 25.89
N GLY A 42 -24.99 12.01 27.13
CA GLY A 42 -24.12 11.10 27.85
C GLY A 42 -22.87 11.79 28.38
N GLN A 43 -21.77 11.04 28.52
CA GLN A 43 -20.53 11.51 29.12
C GLN A 43 -19.34 10.91 28.37
N GLY A 44 -18.21 11.61 28.32
CA GLY A 44 -16.96 11.08 27.79
C GLY A 44 -15.84 12.09 27.88
N THR A 45 -14.66 11.70 27.41
CA THR A 45 -13.45 12.52 27.43
C THR A 45 -13.04 12.89 26.01
N PHE A 46 -12.51 14.11 25.89
CA PHE A 46 -11.98 14.70 24.67
C PHE A 46 -10.48 14.89 24.88
N SER A 47 -9.65 14.43 23.96
CA SER A 47 -8.19 14.61 24.04
C SER A 47 -7.54 14.71 22.67
N LEU A 48 -6.34 15.31 22.64
CA LEU A 48 -5.39 15.13 21.55
C LEU A 48 -4.52 13.89 21.85
N SER A 49 -4.39 13.00 20.89
CA SER A 49 -3.70 11.73 21.02
C SER A 49 -2.51 11.66 20.08
N ASN A 50 -1.41 11.05 20.52
CA ASN A 50 -0.26 10.77 19.65
C ASN A 50 -0.48 9.54 18.75
N ASN A 51 -1.61 8.85 18.90
CA ASN A 51 -2.07 7.82 17.98
C ASN A 51 -2.72 8.50 16.79
N ALA A 52 -1.89 8.98 15.86
CA ALA A 52 -2.30 9.69 14.65
C ALA A 52 -2.26 8.77 13.42
N HIS A 53 -3.01 9.11 12.37
CA HIS A 53 -2.94 8.46 11.06
C HIS A 53 -1.76 9.03 10.27
N THR A 54 -1.63 10.36 10.24
CA THR A 54 -0.42 11.05 9.79
C THR A 54 -0.04 12.17 10.76
N GLY A 55 1.20 12.65 10.68
CA GLY A 55 1.69 13.64 11.64
C GLY A 55 1.91 13.04 13.04
N GLY A 56 1.76 13.88 14.05
CA GLY A 56 1.99 13.55 15.46
C GLY A 56 0.74 13.58 16.33
N ARG A 57 -0.42 14.06 15.84
CA ARG A 57 -1.65 14.17 16.62
C ARG A 57 -2.91 13.78 15.85
N ALA A 58 -3.84 13.17 16.56
CA ALA A 58 -5.23 13.00 16.16
C ALA A 58 -6.17 13.40 17.30
N VAL A 59 -7.42 13.71 16.97
CA VAL A 59 -8.42 13.95 18.00
C VAL A 59 -9.05 12.65 18.47
N GLN A 60 -9.22 12.51 19.77
CA GLN A 60 -9.73 11.33 20.43
C GLN A 60 -11.00 11.66 21.21
N ILE A 61 -11.93 10.71 21.21
CA ILE A 61 -13.11 10.70 22.08
C ILE A 61 -13.20 9.31 22.72
N SER A 62 -13.40 9.25 24.04
CA SER A 62 -13.67 7.98 24.73
C SER A 62 -14.81 8.08 25.74
N SER A 63 -15.52 6.98 25.96
CA SER A 63 -16.56 6.90 26.99
C SER A 63 -16.74 5.48 27.50
N GLU A 64 -16.75 5.30 28.81
CA GLU A 64 -17.11 4.01 29.43
C GLU A 64 -18.63 3.89 29.66
N LYS A 65 -19.29 5.00 30.02
CA LYS A 65 -20.72 5.04 30.42
C LYS A 65 -21.67 5.29 29.24
N GLY A 66 -21.14 5.48 28.04
CA GLY A 66 -21.89 5.85 26.86
C GLY A 66 -21.90 7.36 26.63
N GLY A 67 -21.46 7.79 25.44
CA GLY A 67 -21.48 9.18 25.00
C GLY A 67 -21.96 9.31 23.55
N ASP A 68 -22.61 10.44 23.26
CA ASP A 68 -22.86 10.98 21.92
C ASP A 68 -22.18 12.35 21.87
N LEU A 69 -21.00 12.39 21.25
CA LEU A 69 -19.96 13.41 21.43
C LEU A 69 -19.33 13.73 20.08
N SER A 70 -18.78 14.94 19.89
CA SER A 70 -18.04 15.25 18.67
C SER A 70 -17.01 16.34 18.84
N TRP A 71 -15.92 16.26 18.07
CA TRP A 71 -15.14 17.43 17.72
C TRP A 71 -15.79 18.11 16.52
N ALA A 72 -16.14 19.38 16.63
CA ALA A 72 -16.89 20.12 15.62
C ALA A 72 -16.10 21.30 15.08
N THR A 73 -16.20 21.55 13.78
CA THR A 73 -15.68 22.78 13.16
C THR A 73 -16.67 23.34 12.16
N ARG A 74 -16.80 24.68 12.14
CA ARG A 74 -17.71 25.39 11.25
C ARG A 74 -16.96 25.95 10.04
N ILE A 75 -17.42 25.59 8.85
CA ILE A 75 -16.75 25.90 7.58
C ILE A 75 -17.71 26.68 6.69
N ARG A 76 -17.18 27.71 6.02
CA ARG A 76 -17.92 28.43 4.98
C ARG A 76 -17.89 27.62 3.70
N VAL A 77 -19.07 27.42 3.11
CA VAL A 77 -19.25 26.69 1.86
C VAL A 77 -20.04 27.50 0.86
N LYS A 78 -19.94 27.15 -0.41
CA LYS A 78 -20.78 27.75 -1.45
C LYS A 78 -22.16 27.09 -1.41
N PRO A 79 -23.27 27.85 -1.47
CA PRO A 79 -24.60 27.28 -1.68
C PRO A 79 -24.67 26.44 -2.96
N HIS A 80 -25.55 25.46 -2.97
CA HIS A 80 -25.91 24.58 -4.07
C HIS A 80 -24.71 23.88 -4.70
N THR A 81 -23.74 23.50 -3.88
CA THR A 81 -22.45 22.99 -4.32
C THR A 81 -22.21 21.61 -3.76
N ASP A 82 -21.69 20.73 -4.60
CA ASP A 82 -21.32 19.39 -4.18
C ASP A 82 -19.92 19.41 -3.57
N TYR A 83 -19.80 18.81 -2.39
CA TYR A 83 -18.54 18.63 -1.69
C TYR A 83 -18.33 17.15 -1.37
N ARG A 84 -17.07 16.75 -1.32
CA ARG A 84 -16.64 15.45 -0.81
C ARG A 84 -15.97 15.69 0.54
N LEU A 85 -16.54 15.07 1.57
CA LEU A 85 -15.98 14.95 2.90
C LEU A 85 -15.36 13.57 3.04
N SER A 86 -14.09 13.50 3.42
CA SER A 86 -13.40 12.25 3.74
C SER A 86 -12.53 12.42 4.97
N GLY A 87 -12.16 11.32 5.62
CA GLY A 87 -11.19 11.34 6.71
C GLY A 87 -10.94 9.94 7.21
N TRP A 88 -10.06 9.82 8.20
CA TRP A 88 -9.67 8.54 8.78
C TRP A 88 -10.25 8.40 10.18
N ILE A 89 -10.77 7.22 10.48
CA ILE A 89 -11.34 6.88 11.78
C ILE A 89 -10.70 5.59 12.27
N LYS A 90 -10.24 5.59 13.51
CA LYS A 90 -9.80 4.39 14.23
C LYS A 90 -10.70 4.19 15.44
N THR A 91 -11.03 2.95 15.77
CA THR A 91 -11.87 2.64 16.93
C THR A 91 -11.27 1.51 17.75
N GLU A 92 -11.47 1.59 19.06
CA GLU A 92 -11.13 0.53 20.00
C GLU A 92 -12.35 0.25 20.88
N GLY A 93 -12.90 -0.96 20.76
CA GLY A 93 -14.02 -1.41 21.59
C GLY A 93 -15.28 -0.55 21.46
N VAL A 94 -15.54 0.08 20.30
CA VAL A 94 -16.71 0.95 20.14
C VAL A 94 -18.00 0.14 20.08
N VAL A 95 -18.81 0.20 21.13
CA VAL A 95 -20.06 -0.56 21.28
C VAL A 95 -21.27 0.38 21.33
N LYS A 96 -22.33 0.03 20.60
CA LYS A 96 -23.58 0.79 20.54
C LYS A 96 -24.45 0.47 21.76
N ILE A 97 -24.89 1.50 22.49
CA ILE A 97 -25.65 1.33 23.74
C ILE A 97 -27.14 1.71 23.57
N SER A 98 -27.51 2.59 22.63
CA SER A 98 -28.92 2.90 22.31
C SER A 98 -29.02 3.73 21.03
N GLY A 99 -29.60 3.18 19.95
CA GLY A 99 -29.82 3.91 18.68
C GLY A 99 -28.56 4.35 17.92
N ALA A 100 -27.40 4.19 18.54
CA ALA A 100 -26.13 4.73 18.08
C ALA A 100 -25.65 4.07 16.80
N ARG A 101 -24.94 4.84 15.99
CA ARG A 101 -24.39 4.35 14.72
C ARG A 101 -22.93 3.92 14.84
N GLY A 102 -22.12 4.63 15.62
CA GLY A 102 -20.68 4.37 15.80
C GLY A 102 -19.85 5.65 15.71
N ALA A 103 -18.59 5.55 15.32
CA ALA A 103 -17.75 6.69 14.98
C ALA A 103 -17.90 7.04 13.49
N MET A 104 -18.18 8.28 13.13
CA MET A 104 -18.34 8.74 11.74
C MET A 104 -17.99 10.21 11.58
N PHE A 105 -17.90 10.70 10.35
CA PHE A 105 -18.04 12.14 10.10
C PHE A 105 -19.49 12.46 9.73
N ASN A 106 -20.00 13.60 10.22
CA ASN A 106 -21.32 14.07 9.80
C ASN A 106 -21.35 15.58 9.60
N ILE A 107 -22.24 16.01 8.72
CA ILE A 107 -22.59 17.41 8.50
C ILE A 107 -23.80 17.73 9.37
N HIS A 108 -23.61 18.57 10.36
CA HIS A 108 -24.61 18.83 11.39
C HIS A 108 -25.92 19.36 10.81
N GLU A 109 -25.87 20.23 9.80
CA GLU A 109 -27.07 20.87 9.23
C GLU A 109 -27.87 19.93 8.34
N LEU A 110 -27.26 18.84 7.84
CA LEU A 110 -27.97 17.91 6.97
C LEU A 110 -28.79 16.88 7.73
N GLN A 111 -28.58 16.71 9.06
CA GLN A 111 -29.25 15.85 10.09
C GLN A 111 -29.88 14.51 9.66
N ASP A 112 -29.66 14.09 8.43
CA ASP A 112 -30.13 12.87 7.82
C ASP A 112 -28.93 11.92 7.78
N PRO A 113 -28.98 10.78 8.49
CA PRO A 113 -27.86 9.87 8.57
C PRO A 113 -27.60 9.07 7.29
N VAL A 114 -28.47 9.13 6.29
CA VAL A 114 -28.28 8.53 4.96
C VAL A 114 -27.63 9.52 4.00
N VAL A 115 -27.89 10.82 4.17
CA VAL A 115 -27.43 11.88 3.23
C VAL A 115 -26.29 12.73 3.81
N GLY A 116 -26.18 12.83 5.14
CA GLY A 116 -25.32 13.79 5.85
C GLY A 116 -24.26 13.16 6.76
N GLY A 117 -24.09 11.83 6.75
CA GLY A 117 -23.07 11.12 7.52
C GLY A 117 -22.30 10.11 6.68
N THR A 118 -21.02 9.92 6.98
CA THR A 118 -20.22 8.83 6.39
C THR A 118 -20.68 7.48 6.96
N PRO A 119 -20.29 6.34 6.35
CA PRO A 119 -20.40 5.05 7.01
C PRO A 119 -19.77 5.08 8.40
N ALA A 120 -20.43 4.44 9.37
CA ALA A 120 -19.98 4.41 10.75
C ALA A 120 -19.01 3.25 11.01
N VAL A 121 -17.96 3.52 11.79
CA VAL A 121 -16.96 2.55 12.25
C VAL A 121 -17.28 2.16 13.69
N THR A 122 -17.27 0.86 13.98
CA THR A 122 -17.65 0.28 15.28
C THR A 122 -16.72 -0.88 15.64
N GLY A 123 -16.73 -1.32 16.90
CA GLY A 123 -15.84 -2.37 17.40
C GLY A 123 -14.40 -1.87 17.47
N THR A 124 -13.45 -2.78 17.26
CA THR A 124 -12.02 -2.44 17.17
C THR A 124 -11.60 -2.51 15.71
N GLN A 125 -11.30 -1.36 15.12
CA GLN A 125 -10.84 -1.23 13.75
C GLN A 125 -9.67 -0.27 13.72
N ASP A 126 -8.61 -0.63 13.00
CA ASP A 126 -7.52 0.30 12.74
C ASP A 126 -7.99 1.41 11.80
N TRP A 127 -7.11 2.39 11.54
CA TRP A 127 -7.40 3.53 10.68
C TRP A 127 -8.12 3.12 9.39
N THR A 128 -9.38 3.53 9.30
CA THR A 128 -10.29 3.23 8.21
C THR A 128 -10.71 4.53 7.57
N GLN A 129 -10.46 4.68 6.28
CA GLN A 129 -10.92 5.85 5.55
C GLN A 129 -12.43 5.73 5.29
N VAL A 130 -13.15 6.80 5.57
CA VAL A 130 -14.57 6.93 5.24
C VAL A 130 -14.81 8.21 4.47
N GLU A 131 -15.82 8.21 3.61
CA GLU A 131 -16.18 9.38 2.81
C GLU A 131 -17.68 9.51 2.59
N LEU A 132 -18.08 10.74 2.24
CA LEU A 132 -19.43 11.14 1.88
C LEU A 132 -19.35 12.25 0.83
N THR A 133 -20.18 12.16 -0.21
CA THR A 133 -20.45 13.29 -1.10
C THR A 133 -21.83 13.85 -0.79
N PHE A 134 -21.94 15.18 -0.68
CA PHE A 134 -23.19 15.86 -0.35
C PHE A 134 -23.33 17.20 -1.08
N ASN A 135 -24.57 17.66 -1.24
CA ASN A 135 -24.87 19.00 -1.74
C ASN A 135 -25.22 19.94 -0.58
N THR A 136 -24.71 21.16 -0.60
CA THR A 136 -24.95 22.15 0.45
C THR A 136 -26.37 22.74 0.45
N GLY A 137 -27.19 22.51 -0.59
CA GLY A 137 -28.51 23.13 -0.67
C GLY A 137 -28.40 24.66 -0.60
N ALA A 138 -29.24 25.35 0.16
CA ALA A 138 -29.11 26.80 0.33
C ALA A 138 -28.05 27.23 1.38
N LEU A 139 -27.29 26.28 1.95
CA LEU A 139 -26.39 26.56 3.08
C LEU A 139 -25.13 27.32 2.63
N GLU A 140 -24.80 28.38 3.36
CA GLU A 140 -23.53 29.12 3.24
C GLU A 140 -22.48 28.66 4.26
N PHE A 141 -22.93 27.93 5.28
CA PHE A 141 -22.10 27.39 6.34
C PHE A 141 -22.55 25.99 6.66
N ILE A 142 -21.58 25.14 6.98
CA ILE A 142 -21.80 23.80 7.52
C ILE A 142 -20.92 23.58 8.73
N THR A 143 -21.33 22.67 9.59
CA THR A 143 -20.57 22.20 10.73
C THR A 143 -20.22 20.74 10.50
N ILE A 144 -18.92 20.44 10.43
CA ILE A 144 -18.42 19.08 10.31
C ILE A 144 -18.10 18.57 11.70
N ASN A 145 -18.64 17.40 12.02
CA ASN A 145 -18.37 16.71 13.28
C ASN A 145 -17.52 15.46 13.00
N CYS A 146 -16.47 15.28 13.80
CA CYS A 146 -15.90 13.98 14.11
C CYS A 146 -16.81 13.36 15.18
N LEU A 147 -17.85 12.65 14.75
CA LEU A 147 -18.95 12.21 15.60
C LEU A 147 -18.66 10.83 16.20
N TYR A 148 -18.71 10.76 17.52
CA TYR A 148 -18.64 9.55 18.33
C TYR A 148 -20.04 9.27 18.90
N GLY A 149 -20.72 8.27 18.37
CA GLY A 149 -22.13 7.99 18.68
C GLY A 149 -23.03 8.12 17.46
N GLY A 150 -23.79 9.22 17.40
CA GLY A 150 -24.71 9.52 16.31
C GLY A 150 -26.11 8.99 16.54
N TRP A 151 -26.99 9.91 16.99
CA TRP A 151 -28.39 9.66 17.34
C TRP A 151 -28.53 8.59 18.43
N GLY A 152 -27.54 8.55 19.32
CA GLY A 152 -27.39 7.45 20.25
C GLY A 152 -25.99 7.38 20.86
N ARG A 153 -25.88 6.67 21.98
CA ARG A 153 -24.64 6.61 22.76
C ARG A 153 -23.78 5.40 22.42
N CYS A 154 -22.47 5.61 22.37
CA CYS A 154 -21.46 4.57 22.25
C CYS A 154 -20.54 4.54 23.48
N SER A 155 -20.08 3.35 23.88
CA SER A 155 -18.89 3.18 24.73
C SER A 155 -17.67 2.78 23.90
N GLY A 156 -16.47 2.85 24.47
CA GLY A 156 -15.19 2.60 23.80
C GLY A 156 -14.41 3.88 23.52
N THR A 157 -13.50 3.80 22.55
CA THR A 157 -12.65 4.93 22.13
C THR A 157 -12.63 5.05 20.61
N ALA A 158 -12.69 6.27 20.10
CA ALA A 158 -12.46 6.56 18.69
C ALA A 158 -11.44 7.68 18.51
N TRP A 159 -10.66 7.58 17.44
CA TRP A 159 -9.75 8.60 16.96
C TRP A 159 -10.15 9.02 15.55
N PHE A 160 -9.93 10.30 15.24
CA PHE A 160 -10.23 10.88 13.94
C PHE A 160 -9.03 11.69 13.47
N ASP A 161 -8.71 11.57 12.19
CA ASP A 161 -7.56 12.25 11.60
C ASP A 161 -7.75 12.56 10.11
N ASP A 162 -6.93 13.48 9.59
CA ASP A 162 -6.83 13.83 8.17
C ASP A 162 -8.17 14.18 7.49
N VAL A 163 -8.97 15.00 8.17
CA VAL A 163 -10.30 15.37 7.69
C VAL A 163 -10.21 16.30 6.48
N THR A 164 -10.77 15.87 5.36
CA THR A 164 -10.68 16.58 4.10
C THR A 164 -12.07 16.95 3.61
N LEU A 165 -12.29 18.25 3.39
CA LEU A 165 -13.43 18.76 2.64
C LEU A 165 -12.91 19.40 1.37
N VAL A 166 -13.26 18.83 0.23
CA VAL A 166 -12.92 19.39 -1.08
C VAL A 166 -14.17 19.50 -1.93
N HIS A 167 -14.10 20.36 -2.93
CA HIS A 167 -15.03 20.39 -4.04
C HIS A 167 -15.16 18.97 -4.65
N ALA A 168 -16.39 18.45 -4.74
CA ALA A 168 -16.60 17.15 -5.37
C ALA A 168 -16.35 17.25 -6.88
N PRO A 169 -15.95 16.15 -7.57
CA PRO A 169 -15.89 16.12 -9.02
C PRO A 169 -17.24 16.57 -9.63
N GLY A 170 -17.24 17.56 -10.54
CA GLY A 170 -18.49 18.15 -11.06
C GLY A 170 -18.91 19.46 -10.40
N SER A 171 -18.28 19.85 -9.28
CA SER A 171 -18.68 21.04 -8.52
C SER A 171 -18.14 22.36 -9.07
N GLY A 172 -17.41 22.34 -10.19
CA GLY A 172 -16.97 23.55 -10.92
C GLY A 172 -18.11 24.52 -11.27
N PHE A 173 -19.35 24.01 -11.33
CA PHE A 173 -20.57 24.79 -11.56
C PHE A 173 -21.41 25.03 -10.28
N ALA A 174 -20.78 25.11 -9.10
CA ALA A 174 -21.40 25.56 -7.84
C ALA A 174 -22.41 26.73 -7.97
N GLY A 175 -23.39 26.81 -7.06
CA GLY A 175 -24.29 27.96 -6.93
C GLY A 175 -25.47 27.97 -7.91
N GLU A 176 -25.89 29.17 -8.33
CA GLU A 176 -27.08 29.34 -9.19
C GLU A 176 -26.93 28.65 -10.55
N LEU A 177 -25.73 28.70 -11.14
CA LEU A 177 -25.47 28.09 -12.45
C LEU A 177 -25.65 26.56 -12.40
N GLY A 178 -25.07 25.88 -11.42
CA GLY A 178 -25.26 24.42 -11.24
C GLY A 178 -26.67 24.05 -10.86
N ARG A 179 -27.36 24.89 -10.07
CA ARG A 179 -28.79 24.71 -9.79
C ARG A 179 -29.59 24.75 -11.09
N VAL A 180 -29.34 25.73 -11.95
CA VAL A 180 -30.01 25.84 -13.26
C VAL A 180 -29.69 24.63 -14.13
N ILE A 181 -28.43 24.22 -14.23
CA ILE A 181 -28.03 23.03 -15.01
C ILE A 181 -28.77 21.78 -14.51
N ARG A 182 -28.82 21.55 -13.19
CA ARG A 182 -29.55 20.43 -12.60
C ARG A 182 -31.04 20.47 -12.89
N VAL A 183 -31.68 21.62 -12.71
CA VAL A 183 -33.12 21.78 -12.98
C VAL A 183 -33.43 21.52 -14.44
N VAL A 184 -32.64 22.10 -15.35
CA VAL A 184 -32.81 21.93 -16.80
C VAL A 184 -32.58 20.48 -17.20
N THR A 185 -31.51 19.85 -16.71
CA THR A 185 -31.17 18.46 -17.03
C THR A 185 -32.18 17.47 -16.43
N SER A 186 -32.69 17.74 -15.22
CA SER A 186 -33.73 16.93 -14.59
C SER A 186 -35.06 17.04 -15.32
N HIS A 187 -35.47 18.26 -15.71
CA HIS A 187 -36.68 18.47 -16.51
C HIS A 187 -36.56 17.79 -17.88
N TYR A 188 -35.41 17.90 -18.52
CA TYR A 188 -35.10 17.19 -19.76
C TYR A 188 -35.17 15.67 -19.58
N ALA A 189 -34.58 15.12 -18.52
CA ALA A 189 -34.64 13.68 -18.24
C ALA A 189 -36.09 13.19 -18.06
N GLN A 190 -36.94 13.96 -17.37
CA GLN A 190 -38.30 13.56 -17.02
C GLN A 190 -39.33 13.81 -18.13
N ARG A 191 -39.13 14.84 -18.95
CA ARG A 191 -40.15 15.35 -19.89
C ARG A 191 -39.65 15.51 -21.32
N GLY A 192 -38.34 15.43 -21.53
CA GLY A 192 -37.74 15.56 -22.85
C GLY A 192 -38.05 14.36 -23.74
N PRO A 193 -37.89 14.50 -25.08
CA PRO A 193 -38.00 13.37 -25.99
C PRO A 193 -36.91 12.35 -25.69
N VAL A 194 -37.30 11.13 -25.31
CA VAL A 194 -36.39 10.05 -24.87
C VAL A 194 -35.28 9.82 -25.90
N ASP A 195 -35.63 9.76 -27.18
CA ASP A 195 -34.69 9.46 -28.27
C ASP A 195 -33.69 10.58 -28.58
N SER A 196 -33.88 11.78 -28.02
CA SER A 196 -32.93 12.89 -28.19
C SER A 196 -31.66 12.75 -27.33
N ILE A 197 -31.66 11.82 -26.35
CA ILE A 197 -30.61 11.70 -25.33
C ILE A 197 -29.22 11.43 -25.90
N VAL A 198 -29.13 10.65 -26.98
CA VAL A 198 -27.85 10.33 -27.59
C VAL A 198 -27.19 11.58 -28.19
N GLY A 199 -27.98 12.45 -28.83
CA GLY A 199 -27.51 13.74 -29.31
C GLY A 199 -27.01 14.65 -28.17
N THR A 200 -27.74 14.66 -27.06
CA THR A 200 -27.34 15.43 -25.86
C THR A 200 -26.06 14.89 -25.24
N LEU A 201 -25.91 13.57 -25.12
CA LEU A 201 -24.73 12.94 -24.55
C LEU A 201 -23.50 13.14 -25.41
N THR A 202 -23.62 13.01 -26.73
CA THR A 202 -22.50 13.21 -27.65
C THR A 202 -21.97 14.65 -27.64
N ALA A 203 -22.82 15.64 -27.33
CA ALA A 203 -22.40 17.03 -27.11
C ALA A 203 -21.47 17.19 -25.88
N LEU A 204 -21.51 16.26 -24.91
CA LEU A 204 -20.62 16.27 -23.74
C LEU A 204 -19.17 15.97 -24.09
N LYS A 205 -18.87 15.42 -25.28
CA LYS A 205 -17.50 15.11 -25.71
C LYS A 205 -16.55 16.32 -25.62
N ASN A 206 -17.07 17.52 -25.88
CA ASN A 206 -16.30 18.77 -25.85
C ASN A 206 -16.57 19.61 -24.59
N ALA A 207 -17.36 19.09 -23.65
CA ALA A 207 -17.68 19.78 -22.41
C ALA A 207 -16.51 19.70 -21.42
N SER A 208 -16.47 20.63 -20.46
CA SER A 208 -15.54 20.48 -19.34
C SER A 208 -15.87 19.23 -18.51
N PRO A 209 -14.87 18.57 -17.90
CA PRO A 209 -15.08 17.41 -17.04
C PRO A 209 -16.15 17.62 -15.96
N ASP A 210 -16.21 18.82 -15.39
CA ASP A 210 -17.18 19.15 -14.37
C ASP A 210 -18.62 19.20 -14.91
N LEU A 211 -18.81 19.76 -16.11
CA LEU A 211 -20.12 19.86 -16.74
C LEU A 211 -20.62 18.47 -17.13
N ALA A 212 -19.75 17.67 -17.76
CA ALA A 212 -20.07 16.30 -18.15
C ALA A 212 -20.48 15.46 -16.93
N THR A 213 -19.74 15.58 -15.84
CA THR A 213 -20.02 14.86 -14.59
C THR A 213 -21.37 15.27 -13.99
N LEU A 214 -21.65 16.57 -13.90
CA LEU A 214 -22.90 17.10 -13.37
C LEU A 214 -24.12 16.67 -14.19
N VAL A 215 -24.03 16.78 -15.52
CA VAL A 215 -25.10 16.39 -16.44
C VAL A 215 -25.36 14.89 -16.37
N LEU A 216 -24.32 14.05 -16.44
CA LEU A 216 -24.48 12.60 -16.40
C LEU A 216 -25.05 12.11 -15.06
N ASP A 217 -24.65 12.70 -13.93
CA ASP A 217 -25.20 12.31 -12.64
C ASP A 217 -26.66 12.75 -12.48
N THR A 218 -27.02 13.93 -12.99
CA THR A 218 -28.40 14.41 -12.97
C THR A 218 -29.29 13.58 -13.89
N LEU A 219 -28.81 13.23 -15.09
CA LEU A 219 -29.51 12.31 -16.00
C LEU A 219 -29.71 10.96 -15.32
N ARG A 220 -28.62 10.36 -14.81
CA ARG A 220 -28.65 9.07 -14.12
C ARG A 220 -29.67 9.05 -13.00
N SER A 221 -29.78 10.09 -12.18
CA SER A 221 -30.69 10.14 -11.03
C SER A 221 -32.14 10.48 -11.42
N SER A 222 -32.34 11.41 -12.35
CA SER A 222 -33.68 11.92 -12.72
C SER A 222 -34.36 11.15 -13.85
N TRP A 223 -33.65 10.23 -14.52
CA TRP A 223 -34.23 9.46 -15.62
C TRP A 223 -35.40 8.58 -15.14
N PRO A 224 -36.55 8.54 -15.84
CA PRO A 224 -37.67 7.68 -15.46
C PRO A 224 -37.30 6.20 -15.50
N GLU A 225 -37.84 5.42 -14.56
CA GLU A 225 -37.69 3.96 -14.58
C GLU A 225 -38.44 3.35 -15.77
N GLY A 226 -37.86 2.32 -16.38
CA GLY A 226 -38.47 1.60 -17.50
C GLY A 226 -38.52 2.37 -18.82
N VAL A 227 -37.95 3.57 -18.89
CA VAL A 227 -37.91 4.40 -20.11
C VAL A 227 -36.53 4.33 -20.74
N ALA A 228 -36.43 3.74 -21.93
CA ALA A 228 -35.19 3.57 -22.67
C ALA A 228 -35.26 4.23 -24.05
N PRO A 229 -34.18 4.90 -24.50
CA PRO A 229 -34.10 5.45 -25.85
C PRO A 229 -33.95 4.34 -26.90
N GLN A 230 -34.38 4.65 -28.12
CA GLN A 230 -34.03 3.85 -29.29
C GLN A 230 -32.55 4.05 -29.64
N ILE A 231 -31.78 2.98 -29.48
CA ILE A 231 -30.35 2.96 -29.80
C ILE A 231 -30.18 2.26 -31.15
N THR A 232 -29.74 3.03 -32.14
CA THR A 232 -29.30 2.52 -33.45
C THR A 232 -27.80 2.17 -33.39
N GLU A 233 -27.27 1.47 -34.38
CA GLU A 233 -25.83 1.19 -34.47
C GLU A 233 -24.97 2.48 -34.47
N SER A 234 -25.46 3.53 -35.13
CA SER A 234 -24.81 4.86 -35.13
C SER A 234 -24.81 5.48 -33.73
N HIS A 235 -25.92 5.36 -32.99
CA HIS A 235 -26.00 5.82 -31.60
C HIS A 235 -25.02 5.05 -30.71
N GLU A 236 -24.93 3.74 -30.89
CA GLU A 236 -24.01 2.89 -30.15
C GLU A 236 -22.56 3.35 -30.35
N ALA A 237 -22.11 3.47 -31.60
CA ALA A 237 -20.76 3.94 -31.92
C ALA A 237 -20.45 5.33 -31.33
N ALA A 238 -21.43 6.23 -31.33
CA ALA A 238 -21.26 7.57 -30.77
C ALA A 238 -21.13 7.56 -29.24
N LEU A 239 -21.93 6.73 -28.55
CA LEU A 239 -21.84 6.55 -27.09
C LEU A 239 -20.52 5.88 -26.69
N GLN A 240 -20.05 4.88 -27.44
CA GLN A 240 -18.76 4.24 -27.23
C GLN A 240 -17.60 5.24 -27.38
N THR A 241 -17.65 6.09 -28.41
CA THR A 241 -16.67 7.17 -28.61
C THR A 241 -16.69 8.17 -27.45
N LEU A 242 -17.88 8.54 -26.96
CA LEU A 242 -18.03 9.42 -25.80
C LEU A 242 -17.39 8.79 -24.55
N MET A 243 -17.67 7.52 -24.27
CA MET A 243 -17.11 6.79 -23.12
C MET A 243 -15.58 6.89 -23.05
N LEU A 244 -14.90 6.74 -24.20
CA LEU A 244 -13.45 6.85 -24.28
C LEU A 244 -12.94 8.28 -24.04
N SER A 245 -13.69 9.29 -24.47
CA SER A 245 -13.32 10.71 -24.27
C SER A 245 -13.54 11.21 -22.83
N LEU A 246 -14.38 10.54 -22.04
CA LEU A 246 -14.70 10.95 -20.68
C LEU A 246 -13.60 10.56 -19.66
N PRO A 247 -13.39 11.35 -18.60
CA PRO A 247 -12.56 10.97 -17.45
C PRO A 247 -13.04 9.69 -16.77
N ALA A 248 -12.13 8.94 -16.12
CA ALA A 248 -12.42 7.64 -15.50
C ALA A 248 -13.65 7.66 -14.58
N LEU A 249 -13.69 8.57 -13.62
CA LEU A 249 -14.82 8.72 -12.67
C LEU A 249 -16.15 9.10 -13.35
N THR A 250 -16.09 9.70 -14.54
CA THR A 250 -17.28 10.12 -15.29
C THR A 250 -17.85 8.97 -16.13
N ARG A 251 -17.00 8.01 -16.53
CA ARG A 251 -17.41 6.81 -17.31
C ARG A 251 -18.43 5.96 -16.56
N ASP A 252 -18.25 5.78 -15.25
CA ASP A 252 -19.14 4.98 -14.42
C ASP A 252 -20.57 5.52 -14.41
N ARG A 253 -20.74 6.84 -14.50
CA ARG A 253 -22.06 7.50 -14.57
C ARG A 253 -22.76 7.21 -15.89
N LEU A 254 -22.01 7.21 -16.99
CA LEU A 254 -22.52 6.86 -18.31
C LEU A 254 -22.89 5.37 -18.38
N LEU A 255 -22.06 4.50 -17.79
CA LEU A 255 -22.35 3.08 -17.68
C LEU A 255 -23.63 2.85 -16.86
N ALA A 256 -23.75 3.45 -15.68
CA ALA A 256 -24.94 3.35 -14.83
C ALA A 256 -26.21 3.84 -15.53
N LEU A 257 -26.10 4.90 -16.34
CA LEU A 257 -27.22 5.38 -17.15
C LEU A 257 -27.64 4.33 -18.21
N SER A 258 -26.70 3.65 -18.85
CA SER A 258 -27.02 2.57 -19.80
C SER A 258 -27.65 1.35 -19.14
N VAL A 259 -27.21 0.99 -17.92
CA VAL A 259 -27.86 -0.04 -17.10
C VAL A 259 -29.30 0.35 -16.80
N ARG A 260 -29.56 1.64 -16.49
CA ARG A 260 -30.92 2.14 -16.26
C ARG A 260 -31.82 2.04 -17.50
N TRP A 261 -31.24 2.07 -18.69
CA TRP A 261 -31.96 1.80 -19.95
C TRP A 261 -32.10 0.30 -20.27
N GLY A 262 -31.48 -0.59 -19.50
CA GLY A 262 -31.37 -2.01 -19.83
C GLY A 262 -30.52 -2.26 -21.10
N LYS A 263 -29.51 -1.42 -21.32
CA LYS A 263 -28.66 -1.41 -22.52
C LYS A 263 -27.16 -1.45 -22.18
N GLU A 264 -26.76 -2.12 -21.09
CA GLU A 264 -25.33 -2.25 -20.74
C GLU A 264 -24.46 -2.88 -21.84
N GLU A 265 -25.07 -3.67 -22.74
CA GLU A 265 -24.39 -4.31 -23.87
C GLU A 265 -23.68 -3.32 -24.80
N ILE A 266 -24.17 -2.08 -24.90
CA ILE A 266 -23.55 -0.99 -25.67
C ILE A 266 -22.07 -0.82 -25.35
N PHE A 267 -21.72 -0.99 -24.08
CA PHE A 267 -20.35 -0.74 -23.61
C PHE A 267 -19.55 -2.02 -23.41
N ARG A 268 -20.13 -3.21 -23.58
CA ARG A 268 -19.40 -4.48 -23.42
C ARG A 268 -18.20 -4.56 -24.36
N ALA A 269 -18.39 -4.22 -25.64
CA ALA A 269 -17.31 -4.18 -26.62
C ALA A 269 -16.26 -3.10 -26.32
N THR A 270 -16.69 -1.93 -25.81
CA THR A 270 -15.77 -0.84 -25.45
C THR A 270 -14.98 -1.15 -24.19
N GLN A 271 -15.58 -1.80 -23.20
CA GLN A 271 -14.89 -2.29 -22.02
C GLN A 271 -13.84 -3.33 -22.43
N GLY A 272 -14.20 -4.26 -23.32
CA GLY A 272 -13.23 -5.18 -23.95
C GLY A 272 -12.11 -4.44 -24.68
N ALA A 273 -12.41 -3.37 -25.43
CA ALA A 273 -11.40 -2.56 -26.11
C ALA A 273 -10.50 -1.79 -25.12
N ILE A 274 -11.04 -1.28 -24.01
CA ILE A 274 -10.27 -0.62 -22.94
C ILE A 274 -9.35 -1.64 -22.28
N ILE A 275 -9.85 -2.82 -21.92
CA ILE A 275 -9.06 -3.90 -21.34
C ILE A 275 -7.93 -4.28 -22.32
N ASN A 276 -8.24 -4.50 -23.59
CA ASN A 276 -7.24 -4.82 -24.60
C ASN A 276 -6.19 -3.71 -24.76
N HIS A 277 -6.60 -2.45 -24.75
CA HIS A 277 -5.67 -1.31 -24.82
C HIS A 277 -4.76 -1.25 -23.60
N LEU A 278 -5.30 -1.38 -22.39
CA LEU A 278 -4.50 -1.40 -21.17
C LEU A 278 -3.57 -2.62 -21.13
N MET A 279 -4.04 -3.79 -21.57
CA MET A 279 -3.19 -4.99 -21.69
C MET A 279 -2.04 -4.78 -22.68
N ALA A 280 -2.29 -4.07 -23.79
CA ALA A 280 -1.25 -3.69 -24.75
C ALA A 280 -0.26 -2.70 -24.12
N GLN A 281 -0.76 -1.67 -23.43
CA GLN A 281 0.05 -0.69 -22.73
C GLN A 281 0.96 -1.31 -21.67
N VAL A 282 0.46 -2.30 -20.90
CA VAL A 282 1.28 -3.02 -19.90
C VAL A 282 2.44 -3.79 -20.53
N LYS A 283 2.24 -4.35 -21.73
CA LYS A 283 3.24 -5.13 -22.48
C LYS A 283 4.21 -4.27 -23.28
N ASP A 284 3.84 -3.04 -23.57
CA ASP A 284 4.65 -2.14 -24.39
C ASP A 284 5.85 -1.61 -23.60
N ALA A 285 7.05 -1.97 -24.06
CA ALA A 285 8.30 -1.53 -23.44
C ALA A 285 8.60 -0.05 -23.67
N GLU A 286 7.98 0.58 -24.67
CA GLU A 286 8.12 2.01 -24.97
C GLU A 286 7.23 2.89 -24.11
N THR A 287 6.20 2.31 -23.48
CA THR A 287 5.34 3.03 -22.54
C THR A 287 6.12 3.32 -21.24
N ALA A 288 5.99 4.54 -20.71
CA ALA A 288 6.62 4.95 -19.46
C ALA A 288 6.25 3.99 -18.30
N GLU A 289 7.22 3.70 -17.44
CA GLU A 289 7.06 2.72 -16.35
C GLU A 289 5.88 3.07 -15.42
N GLU A 290 5.71 4.35 -15.09
CA GLU A 290 4.60 4.85 -14.27
C GLU A 290 3.24 4.59 -14.93
N ASP A 291 3.15 4.82 -16.23
CA ASP A 291 1.92 4.60 -17.01
C ASP A 291 1.59 3.10 -17.11
N ARG A 292 2.60 2.23 -17.20
CA ARG A 292 2.41 0.77 -17.18
C ARG A 292 1.89 0.31 -15.82
N VAL A 293 2.43 0.83 -14.73
CA VAL A 293 1.96 0.53 -13.36
C VAL A 293 0.52 1.03 -13.16
N ALA A 294 0.20 2.24 -13.62
CA ALA A 294 -1.16 2.77 -13.57
C ALA A 294 -2.14 1.94 -14.41
N ALA A 295 -1.72 1.46 -15.58
CA ALA A 295 -2.51 0.57 -16.43
C ALA A 295 -2.82 -0.77 -15.75
N VAL A 296 -1.87 -1.36 -15.02
CA VAL A 296 -2.12 -2.58 -14.22
C VAL A 296 -3.15 -2.34 -13.13
N LYS A 297 -3.02 -1.26 -12.34
CA LYS A 297 -4.00 -0.94 -11.28
C LYS A 297 -5.41 -0.84 -11.86
N ARG A 298 -5.54 -0.14 -12.99
CA ARG A 298 -6.81 0.02 -13.70
C ARG A 298 -7.35 -1.26 -14.31
N LEU A 299 -6.49 -2.14 -14.83
CA LEU A 299 -6.90 -3.45 -15.32
C LEU A 299 -7.50 -4.30 -14.20
N ILE A 300 -6.83 -4.35 -13.06
CA ILE A 300 -7.32 -5.13 -11.91
C ILE A 300 -8.63 -4.57 -11.37
N GLU A 301 -8.80 -3.24 -11.36
CA GLU A 301 -10.07 -2.61 -10.97
C GLU A 301 -11.22 -2.94 -11.95
N LEU A 302 -10.92 -3.07 -13.24
CA LEU A 302 -11.90 -3.40 -14.28
C LEU A 302 -12.19 -4.90 -14.37
N GLU A 303 -11.17 -5.73 -14.17
CA GLU A 303 -11.21 -7.19 -14.36
C GLU A 303 -10.17 -7.89 -13.46
N ASP A 304 -10.57 -8.17 -12.23
CA ASP A 304 -9.71 -8.86 -11.24
C ASP A 304 -9.73 -10.38 -11.44
N VAL A 305 -9.01 -10.85 -12.48
CA VAL A 305 -8.92 -12.27 -12.87
C VAL A 305 -7.48 -12.77 -12.88
N PRO A 306 -7.24 -14.10 -12.74
CA PRO A 306 -5.90 -14.70 -12.75
C PRO A 306 -5.05 -14.33 -13.97
N GLU A 307 -5.67 -14.13 -15.13
CA GLU A 307 -5.02 -13.78 -16.39
C GLU A 307 -4.34 -12.41 -16.30
N VAL A 308 -5.00 -11.41 -15.71
CA VAL A 308 -4.44 -10.08 -15.49
C VAL A 308 -3.28 -10.14 -14.49
N ILE A 309 -3.42 -10.91 -13.41
CA ILE A 309 -2.36 -11.10 -12.41
C ILE A 309 -1.13 -11.77 -13.04
N LYS A 310 -1.33 -12.84 -13.81
CA LYS A 310 -0.25 -13.53 -14.53
C LYS A 310 0.42 -12.62 -15.56
N LEU A 311 -0.35 -11.80 -16.27
CA LEU A 311 0.18 -10.81 -17.20
C LEU A 311 1.14 -9.86 -16.48
N THR A 312 0.71 -9.28 -15.36
CA THR A 312 1.52 -8.38 -14.52
C THR A 312 2.81 -9.05 -14.06
N LEU A 313 2.71 -10.26 -13.48
CA LEU A 313 3.87 -11.00 -12.99
C LEU A 313 4.85 -11.39 -14.09
N THR A 314 4.39 -11.54 -15.33
CA THR A 314 5.26 -11.83 -16.49
C THR A 314 6.03 -10.58 -16.93
N GLN A 315 5.54 -9.38 -16.63
CA GLN A 315 6.26 -8.12 -16.88
C GLN A 315 7.36 -7.85 -15.84
N VAL A 316 7.34 -8.54 -14.69
CA VAL A 316 8.41 -8.47 -13.69
C VAL A 316 9.52 -9.44 -14.09
N GLN A 317 10.49 -8.92 -14.85
CA GLN A 317 11.66 -9.66 -15.30
C GLN A 317 12.86 -9.32 -14.41
N LEU A 318 13.87 -10.20 -14.35
CA LEU A 318 15.12 -9.95 -13.62
C LEU A 318 15.84 -8.68 -14.10
N LEU A 319 15.68 -8.34 -15.39
CA LEU A 319 16.24 -7.15 -16.01
C LEU A 319 15.35 -5.91 -15.92
N SER A 320 14.12 -6.03 -15.38
CA SER A 320 13.26 -4.87 -15.12
C SER A 320 13.91 -3.93 -14.11
N THR A 321 13.71 -2.62 -14.30
CA THR A 321 14.18 -1.63 -13.33
C THR A 321 13.52 -1.86 -11.96
N PRO A 322 14.18 -1.50 -10.85
CA PRO A 322 13.62 -1.72 -9.51
C PRO A 322 12.29 -0.99 -9.30
N ALA A 323 12.14 0.20 -9.90
CA ALA A 323 10.92 1.01 -9.84
C ALA A 323 9.75 0.33 -10.54
N LEU A 324 9.95 -0.14 -11.78
CA LEU A 324 8.92 -0.88 -12.51
C LEU A 324 8.57 -2.21 -11.81
N ALA A 325 9.57 -3.00 -11.43
CA ALA A 325 9.35 -4.29 -10.76
C ALA A 325 8.57 -4.11 -9.45
N SER A 326 9.00 -3.17 -8.59
CA SER A 326 8.32 -2.89 -7.32
C SER A 326 6.93 -2.30 -7.54
N GLY A 327 6.76 -1.40 -8.51
CA GLY A 327 5.48 -0.76 -8.82
C GLY A 327 4.45 -1.75 -9.37
N LEU A 328 4.86 -2.70 -10.21
CA LEU A 328 3.98 -3.75 -10.72
C LEU A 328 3.54 -4.72 -9.60
N ILE A 329 4.45 -5.06 -8.68
CA ILE A 329 4.12 -5.89 -7.51
C ILE A 329 3.19 -5.12 -6.56
N ASP A 330 3.45 -3.84 -6.27
CA ASP A 330 2.57 -2.97 -5.47
C ASP A 330 1.18 -2.84 -6.10
N ALA A 331 1.09 -2.76 -7.42
CA ALA A 331 -0.19 -2.70 -8.13
C ALA A 331 -1.08 -3.91 -7.86
N LEU A 332 -0.52 -5.08 -7.56
CA LEU A 332 -1.29 -6.27 -7.17
C LEU A 332 -2.00 -6.11 -5.81
N SER A 333 -1.62 -5.13 -4.98
CA SER A 333 -2.28 -4.87 -3.69
C SER A 333 -3.75 -4.49 -3.81
N VAL A 334 -4.18 -3.99 -4.98
CA VAL A 334 -5.59 -3.63 -5.26
C VAL A 334 -6.46 -4.85 -5.61
N SER A 335 -5.84 -5.95 -6.08
CA SER A 335 -6.53 -7.20 -6.42
C SER A 335 -7.24 -7.76 -5.20
N ARG A 336 -8.46 -8.29 -5.37
CA ARG A 336 -9.27 -9.01 -4.38
C ARG A 336 -9.25 -10.53 -4.58
N HIS A 337 -8.68 -11.00 -5.68
CA HIS A 337 -8.66 -12.40 -6.06
C HIS A 337 -7.85 -13.28 -5.08
N SER A 338 -8.35 -14.48 -4.80
CA SER A 338 -7.73 -15.42 -3.86
C SER A 338 -6.40 -15.98 -4.38
N ASP A 339 -6.32 -16.26 -5.69
CA ASP A 339 -5.11 -16.78 -6.35
C ASP A 339 -3.92 -15.81 -6.38
N THR A 340 -4.11 -14.51 -6.14
CA THR A 340 -3.03 -13.50 -6.25
C THR A 340 -1.82 -13.86 -5.41
N GLY A 341 -2.05 -14.32 -4.17
CA GLY A 341 -0.96 -14.72 -3.28
C GLY A 341 -0.18 -15.93 -3.81
N ARG A 342 -0.89 -16.98 -4.27
CA ARG A 342 -0.26 -18.18 -4.83
C ARG A 342 0.55 -17.86 -6.10
N LEU A 343 -0.02 -17.07 -7.02
CA LEU A 343 0.65 -16.68 -8.26
C LEU A 343 1.90 -15.84 -7.99
N LEU A 344 1.87 -14.95 -6.98
CA LEU A 344 3.02 -14.15 -6.58
C LEU A 344 4.14 -15.02 -5.96
N VAL A 345 3.79 -16.02 -5.15
CA VAL A 345 4.74 -17.02 -4.63
C VAL A 345 5.35 -17.86 -5.76
N ASP A 346 4.55 -18.25 -6.77
CA ASP A 346 5.06 -18.99 -7.92
C ASP A 346 6.06 -18.17 -8.76
N ALA A 347 5.97 -16.83 -8.71
CA ALA A 347 6.89 -15.93 -9.40
C ALA A 347 8.17 -15.59 -8.58
N TRP A 348 8.29 -16.05 -7.33
CA TRP A 348 9.28 -15.58 -6.35
C TRP A 348 10.73 -15.64 -6.80
N SER A 349 11.12 -16.72 -7.48
CA SER A 349 12.50 -16.95 -7.94
C SER A 349 12.99 -15.90 -8.94
N ARG A 350 12.06 -15.21 -9.63
CA ARG A 350 12.36 -14.15 -10.61
C ARG A 350 12.43 -12.75 -10.00
N LEU A 351 12.03 -12.61 -8.73
CA LEU A 351 11.97 -11.30 -8.06
C LEU A 351 13.34 -10.90 -7.52
N THR A 352 13.75 -9.65 -7.78
CA THR A 352 14.93 -9.02 -7.15
C THR A 352 14.68 -8.75 -5.65
N PRO A 353 15.71 -8.45 -4.84
CA PRO A 353 15.52 -8.22 -3.41
C PRO A 353 14.58 -7.04 -3.12
N ALA A 354 14.61 -5.97 -3.93
CA ALA A 354 13.63 -4.88 -3.79
C ALA A 354 12.20 -5.34 -4.09
N ALA A 355 11.99 -6.08 -5.18
CA ALA A 355 10.67 -6.60 -5.54
C ALA A 355 10.15 -7.61 -4.51
N ARG A 356 11.02 -8.46 -3.93
CA ARG A 356 10.67 -9.38 -2.85
C ARG A 356 10.19 -8.65 -1.59
N ARG A 357 10.87 -7.57 -1.19
CA ARG A 357 10.44 -6.76 -0.03
C ARG A 357 9.01 -6.23 -0.21
N VAL A 358 8.70 -5.69 -1.40
CA VAL A 358 7.34 -5.23 -1.72
C VAL A 358 6.37 -6.42 -1.78
N ALA A 359 6.76 -7.54 -2.37
CA ALA A 359 5.94 -8.75 -2.46
C ALA A 359 5.56 -9.31 -1.08
N VAL A 360 6.49 -9.34 -0.12
CA VAL A 360 6.17 -9.71 1.28
C VAL A 360 5.11 -8.78 1.84
N GLY A 361 5.28 -7.46 1.66
CA GLY A 361 4.30 -6.47 2.09
C GLY A 361 2.91 -6.71 1.50
N VAL A 362 2.83 -7.02 0.20
CA VAL A 362 1.56 -7.36 -0.47
C VAL A 362 0.95 -8.65 0.11
N LEU A 363 1.74 -9.71 0.27
CA LEU A 363 1.27 -11.02 0.75
C LEU A 363 0.76 -10.99 2.20
N ILE A 364 1.38 -10.20 3.08
CA ILE A 364 1.00 -10.13 4.50
C ILE A 364 -0.34 -9.38 4.71
N ARG A 365 -0.77 -8.54 3.76
CA ARG A 365 -2.00 -7.73 3.87
C ARG A 365 -3.28 -8.57 4.00
N ARG A 366 -3.26 -9.85 3.62
CA ARG A 366 -4.44 -10.72 3.66
C ARG A 366 -4.11 -12.10 4.15
N ALA A 367 -5.02 -12.68 4.93
CA ALA A 367 -4.84 -13.98 5.53
C ALA A 367 -4.56 -15.09 4.50
N GLU A 368 -5.35 -15.17 3.43
CA GLU A 368 -5.18 -16.21 2.39
C GLU A 368 -3.84 -16.08 1.64
N TRP A 369 -3.36 -14.86 1.45
CA TRP A 369 -2.07 -14.61 0.80
C TRP A 369 -0.89 -14.85 1.76
N ALA A 370 -1.04 -14.50 3.02
CA ALA A 370 -0.08 -14.78 4.07
C ALA A 370 0.06 -16.30 4.30
N MET A 371 -1.04 -17.05 4.20
CA MET A 371 -0.99 -18.52 4.18
C MET A 371 -0.20 -19.03 2.98
N ALA A 372 -0.44 -18.50 1.78
CA ALA A 372 0.34 -18.86 0.59
C ALA A 372 1.84 -18.54 0.75
N LEU A 373 2.18 -17.42 1.40
CA LEU A 373 3.56 -17.05 1.74
C LEU A 373 4.18 -18.07 2.69
N LEU A 374 3.50 -18.42 3.78
CA LEU A 374 3.97 -19.40 4.76
C LEU A 374 4.10 -20.80 4.14
N ASP A 375 3.18 -21.19 3.26
CA ASP A 375 3.29 -22.44 2.51
C ASP A 375 4.47 -22.40 1.53
N GLY A 376 4.71 -21.26 0.87
CA GLY A 376 5.91 -21.05 0.07
C GLY A 376 7.20 -21.20 0.87
N VAL A 377 7.22 -20.73 2.13
CA VAL A 377 8.37 -20.92 3.03
C VAL A 377 8.51 -22.38 3.46
N LYS A 378 7.39 -23.06 3.76
CA LYS A 378 7.39 -24.47 4.15
C LYS A 378 7.85 -25.40 3.03
N ASP A 379 7.49 -25.08 1.78
CA ASP A 379 7.82 -25.86 0.59
C ASP A 379 9.21 -25.52 0.02
N ASP A 380 10.04 -24.76 0.74
CA ASP A 380 11.36 -24.27 0.31
C ASP A 380 11.36 -23.44 -0.99
N ARG A 381 10.19 -22.96 -1.43
CA ARG A 381 10.06 -22.05 -2.59
C ARG A 381 10.46 -20.61 -2.24
N ILE A 382 10.23 -20.22 -0.99
CA ILE A 382 10.64 -18.96 -0.39
C ILE A 382 11.59 -19.28 0.75
N SER A 383 12.76 -18.66 0.78
CA SER A 383 13.61 -18.87 1.95
C SER A 383 13.03 -18.12 3.14
N ARG A 384 13.12 -18.72 4.33
CA ARG A 384 12.77 -18.07 5.60
C ARG A 384 13.44 -16.70 5.77
N THR A 385 14.65 -16.53 5.22
CA THR A 385 15.46 -15.31 5.31
C THR A 385 15.08 -14.22 4.30
N ASP A 386 14.20 -14.52 3.34
CA ASP A 386 13.58 -13.47 2.52
C ASP A 386 12.57 -12.64 3.37
N LEU A 387 12.13 -13.18 4.51
CA LEU A 387 11.27 -12.49 5.46
C LEU A 387 12.11 -11.90 6.59
N ALA A 388 12.15 -10.57 6.67
CA ALA A 388 12.76 -9.84 7.78
C ALA A 388 12.11 -10.17 9.15
N PRO A 389 12.83 -9.98 10.27
CA PRO A 389 12.29 -10.21 11.62
C PRO A 389 10.96 -9.49 11.88
N GLU A 390 10.79 -8.30 11.33
CA GLU A 390 9.57 -7.49 11.42
C GLU A 390 8.39 -8.19 10.73
N HIS A 391 8.62 -8.80 9.56
CA HIS A 391 7.61 -9.57 8.84
C HIS A 391 7.20 -10.83 9.61
N TRP A 392 8.16 -11.53 10.21
CA TRP A 392 7.87 -12.66 11.11
C TRP A 392 7.10 -12.22 12.36
N SER A 393 7.39 -11.04 12.89
CA SER A 393 6.61 -10.45 13.99
C SER A 393 5.16 -10.18 13.56
N GLN A 394 4.96 -9.55 12.40
CA GLN A 394 3.64 -9.26 11.85
C GLN A 394 2.83 -10.53 11.55
N LEU A 395 3.46 -11.57 11.00
CA LEU A 395 2.81 -12.85 10.73
C LEU A 395 2.39 -13.58 12.01
N ARG A 396 3.20 -13.53 13.08
CA ARG A 396 2.86 -14.10 14.40
C ARG A 396 1.75 -13.33 15.12
N GLN A 397 1.68 -12.02 14.89
CA GLN A 397 0.66 -11.13 15.45
C GLN A 397 -0.54 -10.95 14.49
N ASN A 398 -0.64 -11.77 13.44
CA ASN A 398 -1.67 -11.60 12.43
C ASN A 398 -3.06 -11.79 13.06
N PRO A 399 -4.06 -10.95 12.73
CA PRO A 399 -5.42 -11.08 13.25
C PRO A 399 -6.09 -12.41 12.89
N ASP A 400 -5.69 -13.08 11.80
CA ASP A 400 -6.18 -14.41 11.46
C ASP A 400 -5.44 -15.48 12.29
N PRO A 401 -6.15 -16.24 13.15
CA PRO A 401 -5.53 -17.24 14.02
C PRO A 401 -4.81 -18.37 13.26
N ARG A 402 -5.18 -18.65 12.01
CA ARG A 402 -4.54 -19.68 11.18
C ARG A 402 -3.13 -19.23 10.79
N VAL A 403 -2.99 -17.98 10.36
CA VAL A 403 -1.70 -17.37 9.98
C VAL A 403 -0.81 -17.26 11.22
N ALA A 404 -1.33 -16.69 12.30
CA ALA A 404 -0.58 -16.54 13.55
C ALA A 404 -0.07 -17.88 14.09
N ARG A 405 -0.93 -18.90 14.15
CA ARG A 405 -0.54 -20.24 14.62
C ARG A 405 0.57 -20.84 13.73
N ARG A 406 0.39 -20.81 12.41
CA ARG A 406 1.37 -21.37 11.46
C ARG A 406 2.70 -20.62 11.49
N ALA A 407 2.67 -19.30 11.61
CA ALA A 407 3.87 -18.49 11.76
C ALA A 407 4.62 -18.79 13.07
N ASN A 408 3.89 -19.01 14.18
CA ASN A 408 4.49 -19.42 15.46
C ASN A 408 5.10 -20.84 15.38
N GLU A 409 4.40 -21.81 14.77
CA GLU A 409 4.93 -23.16 14.54
C GLU A 409 6.25 -23.14 13.74
N MET A 410 6.30 -22.28 12.70
CA MET A 410 7.46 -22.17 11.82
C MET A 410 8.58 -21.29 12.41
N ALA A 411 8.29 -20.46 13.41
CA ALA A 411 9.29 -19.58 14.02
C ALA A 411 10.37 -20.36 14.79
N ASP A 412 10.03 -21.55 15.29
CA ASP A 412 10.88 -22.38 16.14
C ASP A 412 11.57 -23.53 15.37
N THR A 413 11.22 -23.75 14.10
CA THR A 413 11.79 -24.85 13.31
C THR A 413 13.01 -24.37 12.50
N ASN A 414 14.20 -24.54 13.07
CA ASN A 414 15.46 -24.48 12.35
C ASN A 414 15.57 -25.71 11.41
N VAL A 415 15.05 -25.62 10.19
CA VAL A 415 15.15 -26.71 9.20
C VAL A 415 15.94 -26.22 8.00
N GLY A 416 17.07 -26.87 7.74
CA GLY A 416 17.91 -26.60 6.59
C GLY A 416 19.29 -27.25 6.68
N ILE A 417 19.41 -28.44 7.29
CA ILE A 417 20.71 -29.11 7.40
C ILE A 417 20.73 -30.35 6.50
N SER A 418 21.72 -30.46 5.62
CA SER A 418 22.06 -31.73 5.01
C SER A 418 22.54 -32.70 6.11
N GLN A 419 22.14 -33.98 6.06
CA GLN A 419 22.40 -34.94 7.16
C GLN A 419 23.89 -35.02 7.57
N ASP A 420 24.81 -34.78 6.62
CA ASP A 420 26.26 -34.78 6.86
C ASP A 420 26.74 -33.51 7.58
N ARG A 421 26.21 -32.33 7.21
CA ARG A 421 26.53 -31.04 7.87
C ARG A 421 25.98 -31.03 9.31
N ALA A 422 24.83 -31.64 9.55
CA ALA A 422 24.21 -31.74 10.87
C ALA A 422 25.07 -32.55 11.85
N ALA A 423 25.64 -33.65 11.39
CA ALA A 423 26.54 -34.48 12.17
C ALA A 423 27.83 -33.73 12.53
N LEU A 424 28.40 -32.99 11.57
CA LEU A 424 29.62 -32.20 11.76
C LEU A 424 29.41 -31.02 12.72
N VAL A 425 28.32 -30.27 12.53
CA VAL A 425 27.90 -29.18 13.43
C VAL A 425 27.70 -29.72 14.85
N LYS A 426 27.02 -30.86 15.01
CA LYS A 426 26.83 -31.51 16.32
C LYS A 426 28.15 -31.91 16.99
N ALA A 427 29.15 -32.33 16.22
CA ALA A 427 30.46 -32.73 16.75
C ALA A 427 31.31 -31.52 17.19
N LEU A 428 31.22 -30.40 16.49
CA LEU A 428 32.07 -29.23 16.71
C LEU A 428 31.42 -28.17 17.63
N LEU A 429 30.08 -28.08 17.70
CA LEU A 429 29.35 -27.13 18.56
C LEU A 429 29.83 -27.08 20.02
N PRO A 430 30.15 -28.22 20.70
CA PRO A 430 30.63 -28.18 22.09
C PRO A 430 31.89 -27.33 22.29
N ILE A 431 32.69 -27.14 21.24
CA ILE A 431 33.91 -26.33 21.25
C ILE A 431 33.62 -24.87 21.63
N ALA A 432 32.43 -24.35 21.29
CA ALA A 432 32.03 -22.98 21.61
C ALA A 432 32.07 -22.68 23.12
N LYS A 433 31.93 -23.70 23.98
CA LYS A 433 31.94 -23.56 25.44
C LYS A 433 33.35 -23.66 26.05
N GLU A 434 34.34 -24.07 25.26
CA GLU A 434 35.72 -24.16 25.69
C GLU A 434 36.39 -22.79 25.60
N LYS A 435 37.35 -22.53 26.51
CA LYS A 435 38.18 -21.32 26.45
C LYS A 435 39.22 -21.42 25.34
N GLY A 436 39.36 -20.35 24.57
CA GLY A 436 40.37 -20.22 23.53
C GLY A 436 41.48 -19.23 23.90
N ASN A 437 42.47 -19.08 23.02
CA ASN A 437 43.47 -18.02 23.11
C ASN A 437 43.03 -16.85 22.21
N ALA A 438 42.62 -15.74 22.81
CA ALA A 438 42.12 -14.58 22.06
C ALA A 438 43.17 -13.93 21.14
N LEU A 439 44.45 -13.95 21.50
CA LEU A 439 45.52 -13.41 20.65
C LEU A 439 45.67 -14.24 19.37
N ARG A 440 45.61 -15.58 19.50
CA ARG A 440 45.54 -16.48 18.34
C ARG A 440 44.25 -16.28 17.56
N GLY A 441 43.13 -16.04 18.25
CA GLY A 441 41.83 -15.80 17.64
C GLY A 441 41.81 -14.57 16.75
N LYS A 442 42.48 -13.50 17.17
CA LYS A 442 42.69 -12.30 16.36
C LYS A 442 43.43 -12.62 15.06
N THR A 443 44.46 -13.48 15.10
CA THR A 443 45.17 -13.93 13.89
C THR A 443 44.26 -14.73 12.98
N VAL A 444 43.52 -15.71 13.52
CA VAL A 444 42.59 -16.54 12.73
C VAL A 444 41.50 -15.68 12.08
N PHE A 445 40.97 -14.69 12.82
CA PHE A 445 40.02 -13.72 12.29
C PHE A 445 40.61 -12.89 11.14
N ALA A 446 41.83 -12.37 11.32
CA ALA A 446 42.52 -11.58 10.29
C ALA A 446 42.74 -12.37 8.99
N GLU A 447 43.05 -13.67 9.10
CA GLU A 447 43.33 -14.54 7.96
C GLU A 447 42.07 -15.02 7.23
N ASN A 448 40.98 -15.26 7.95
CA ASN A 448 39.82 -15.99 7.40
C ASN A 448 38.52 -15.19 7.35
N CYS A 449 38.36 -14.17 8.20
CA CYS A 449 37.09 -13.47 8.39
C CYS A 449 37.20 -11.98 8.03
N ALA A 450 38.34 -11.35 8.30
CA ALA A 450 38.55 -9.92 8.08
C ALA A 450 38.53 -9.50 6.60
N VAL A 451 38.66 -10.45 5.66
CA VAL A 451 38.46 -10.19 4.22
C VAL A 451 37.03 -9.72 3.95
N CYS A 452 36.06 -10.31 4.63
CA CYS A 452 34.64 -10.04 4.38
C CYS A 452 33.99 -9.19 5.48
N HIS A 453 34.43 -9.33 6.73
CA HIS A 453 33.75 -8.78 7.90
C HIS A 453 34.53 -7.66 8.56
N LEU A 454 33.79 -6.63 8.98
CA LEU A 454 34.29 -5.53 9.79
C LEU A 454 34.13 -5.88 11.27
N LEU A 455 35.17 -5.70 12.08
CA LEU A 455 35.12 -5.85 13.53
C LEU A 455 35.89 -4.71 14.17
N ASN A 456 35.22 -3.87 14.97
CA ASN A 456 35.82 -2.70 15.64
C ASN A 456 36.58 -1.79 14.65
N GLY A 457 36.01 -1.56 13.46
CA GLY A 457 36.59 -0.71 12.43
C GLY A 457 37.73 -1.34 11.62
N GLN A 458 38.03 -2.63 11.79
CA GLN A 458 39.06 -3.35 11.00
C GLN A 458 38.43 -4.52 10.20
N GLY A 459 38.80 -4.62 8.92
CA GLY A 459 38.34 -5.69 8.01
C GLY A 459 37.58 -5.17 6.78
N GLY A 460 36.75 -6.02 6.19
CA GLY A 460 36.01 -5.77 4.95
C GLY A 460 34.51 -5.52 5.16
N SER A 461 33.80 -5.19 4.08
CA SER A 461 32.36 -4.86 4.07
C SER A 461 31.56 -5.74 3.09
N VAL A 462 32.09 -6.91 2.76
CA VAL A 462 31.41 -7.89 1.90
C VAL A 462 30.31 -8.61 2.68
N GLY A 463 30.59 -8.98 3.92
CA GLY A 463 29.63 -9.51 4.89
C GLY A 463 29.17 -8.45 5.90
N PRO A 464 28.24 -8.80 6.80
CA PRO A 464 27.78 -7.90 7.86
C PRO A 464 28.91 -7.48 8.80
N GLU A 465 28.78 -6.29 9.39
CA GLU A 465 29.64 -5.84 10.49
C GLU A 465 29.40 -6.70 11.74
N LEU A 466 30.49 -7.16 12.36
CA LEU A 466 30.49 -8.03 13.53
C LEU A 466 30.78 -7.28 14.84
N THR A 467 30.90 -5.95 14.80
CA THR A 467 31.02 -5.12 16.01
C THR A 467 29.80 -5.37 16.92
N GLY A 468 30.03 -5.84 18.15
CA GLY A 468 28.95 -6.20 19.09
C GLY A 468 28.45 -7.65 18.98
N ILE A 469 29.06 -8.50 18.14
CA ILE A 469 28.70 -9.93 18.04
C ILE A 469 28.85 -10.68 19.36
N ASN A 470 29.69 -10.19 20.27
CA ASN A 470 29.90 -10.71 21.61
C ASN A 470 28.63 -10.78 22.49
N ALA A 471 27.56 -10.08 22.11
CA ALA A 471 26.25 -10.18 22.76
C ALA A 471 25.50 -11.50 22.44
N ARG A 472 25.92 -12.23 21.40
CA ARG A 472 25.32 -13.51 21.01
C ARG A 472 25.95 -14.68 21.74
N ASP A 473 25.22 -15.80 21.85
CA ASP A 473 25.80 -17.03 22.41
C ASP A 473 26.93 -17.54 21.52
N ARG A 474 28.02 -17.99 22.15
CA ARG A 474 29.21 -18.52 21.46
C ARG A 474 28.85 -19.68 20.52
N SER A 475 27.87 -20.49 20.90
CA SER A 475 27.41 -21.63 20.11
C SER A 475 26.67 -21.17 18.86
N ASP A 476 25.91 -20.08 18.93
CA ASP A 476 25.21 -19.50 17.78
C ASP A 476 26.19 -18.92 16.76
N ILE A 477 27.23 -18.23 17.25
CA ILE A 477 28.31 -17.69 16.40
C ILE A 477 29.03 -18.84 15.67
N LEU A 478 29.43 -19.88 16.42
CA LEU A 478 30.11 -21.04 15.83
C LEU A 478 29.22 -21.78 14.83
N LEU A 479 27.92 -21.86 15.10
CA LEU A 479 26.95 -22.50 14.21
C LEU A 479 26.84 -21.79 12.85
N GLU A 480 26.82 -20.46 12.83
CA GLU A 480 26.79 -19.69 11.57
C GLU A 480 28.11 -19.79 10.80
N ILE A 481 29.25 -19.85 11.49
CA ILE A 481 30.56 -20.10 10.86
C ILE A 481 30.61 -21.50 10.24
N LEU A 482 30.12 -22.50 10.98
CA LEU A 482 30.08 -23.90 10.54
C LEU A 482 28.91 -24.20 9.61
N ASP A 483 27.99 -23.29 9.36
CA ASP A 483 26.92 -23.47 8.38
C ASP A 483 26.45 -22.13 7.77
N PRO A 484 27.27 -21.52 6.90
CA PRO A 484 26.99 -20.18 6.36
C PRO A 484 25.74 -20.10 5.49
N ASN A 485 25.28 -21.24 4.95
CA ASN A 485 24.08 -21.33 4.11
C ASN A 485 22.80 -21.56 4.92
N ARG A 486 22.90 -21.75 6.24
CA ARG A 486 21.76 -22.05 7.11
C ARG A 486 20.73 -20.94 7.17
N SER A 487 21.20 -19.70 7.12
CA SER A 487 20.37 -18.49 7.17
C SER A 487 21.02 -17.40 6.34
N VAL A 488 20.76 -17.40 5.04
CA VAL A 488 21.31 -16.41 4.11
C VAL A 488 20.31 -15.27 3.92
N GLU A 489 20.49 -14.15 4.63
CA GLU A 489 19.69 -12.95 4.38
C GLU A 489 19.72 -12.55 2.90
N ALA A 490 18.60 -12.06 2.38
CA ALA A 490 18.45 -11.75 0.96
C ALA A 490 19.56 -10.83 0.40
N ASN A 491 20.09 -9.93 1.22
CA ASN A 491 21.13 -8.97 0.84
C ASN A 491 22.53 -9.60 0.70
N TYR A 492 22.77 -10.79 1.26
CA TYR A 492 24.07 -11.48 1.22
C TYR A 492 24.04 -12.76 0.35
N ARG A 493 22.98 -12.95 -0.43
CA ARG A 493 22.92 -14.04 -1.42
C ARG A 493 23.88 -13.81 -2.57
N MET A 494 24.39 -14.91 -3.09
CA MET A 494 25.20 -14.90 -4.28
C MET A 494 24.34 -14.70 -5.53
N TRP A 495 24.68 -13.68 -6.31
CA TRP A 495 24.19 -13.37 -7.63
C TRP A 495 25.29 -13.69 -8.64
N THR A 496 24.90 -14.27 -9.76
CA THR A 496 25.76 -14.48 -10.92
C THR A 496 25.20 -13.68 -12.08
N VAL A 497 26.01 -12.78 -12.60
CA VAL A 497 25.74 -11.98 -13.79
C VAL A 497 26.58 -12.55 -14.92
N GLU A 498 25.94 -12.83 -16.05
CA GLU A 498 26.59 -13.12 -17.31
C GLU A 498 26.35 -11.92 -18.22
N THR A 499 27.42 -11.27 -18.64
CA THR A 499 27.35 -10.10 -19.52
C THR A 499 27.31 -10.53 -20.99
N ALA A 500 26.83 -9.65 -21.87
CA ALA A 500 26.70 -9.93 -23.30
C ALA A 500 28.03 -10.18 -24.03
N ASP A 501 29.15 -9.79 -23.42
CA ASP A 501 30.52 -10.08 -23.88
C ASP A 501 31.11 -11.37 -23.28
N GLY A 502 30.32 -12.11 -22.49
CA GLY A 502 30.65 -13.43 -21.96
C GLY A 502 31.42 -13.40 -20.63
N GLU A 503 31.51 -12.25 -19.94
CA GLU A 503 32.07 -12.18 -18.59
C GLU A 503 31.06 -12.73 -17.57
N VAL A 504 31.55 -13.54 -16.63
CA VAL A 504 30.75 -14.09 -15.54
C VAL A 504 31.21 -13.50 -14.23
N ILE A 505 30.37 -12.65 -13.64
CA ILE A 505 30.64 -11.94 -12.40
C ILE A 505 29.78 -12.55 -11.30
N SER A 506 30.38 -12.96 -10.18
CA SER A 506 29.64 -13.53 -9.04
C SER A 506 29.93 -12.76 -7.75
N GLY A 507 28.87 -12.38 -7.04
CA GLY A 507 28.97 -11.57 -5.82
C GLY A 507 27.60 -11.28 -5.23
N ARG A 508 27.50 -10.37 -4.25
CA ARG A 508 26.21 -9.93 -3.71
C ARG A 508 25.73 -8.68 -4.43
N LEU A 509 24.41 -8.52 -4.50
CA LEU A 509 23.81 -7.31 -5.05
C LEU A 509 23.97 -6.16 -4.05
N GLU A 510 24.84 -5.20 -4.36
CA GLU A 510 25.11 -4.02 -3.53
C GLU A 510 24.05 -2.93 -3.76
N ALA A 511 23.80 -2.63 -5.04
CA ALA A 511 22.79 -1.68 -5.44
C ALA A 511 22.19 -2.06 -6.79
N GLU A 512 20.95 -1.63 -7.01
CA GLU A 512 20.29 -1.69 -8.29
C GLU A 512 19.65 -0.33 -8.58
N THR A 513 19.91 0.20 -9.77
CA THR A 513 19.34 1.47 -10.26
C THR A 513 18.56 1.23 -11.55
N GLN A 514 18.04 2.32 -12.13
CA GLN A 514 17.36 2.28 -13.42
C GLN A 514 18.29 1.82 -14.56
N THR A 515 19.58 2.13 -14.50
CA THR A 515 20.52 1.89 -15.61
C THR A 515 21.60 0.88 -15.28
N THR A 516 21.85 0.59 -14.00
CA THR A 516 22.96 -0.24 -13.56
C THR A 516 22.57 -1.26 -12.49
N VAL A 517 23.32 -2.34 -12.46
CA VAL A 517 23.37 -3.32 -11.38
C VAL A 517 24.78 -3.29 -10.81
N GLU A 518 24.90 -3.18 -9.50
CA GLU A 518 26.19 -3.15 -8.80
C GLU A 518 26.36 -4.45 -8.03
N ILE A 519 27.35 -5.25 -8.43
CA ILE A 519 27.74 -6.49 -7.76
C ILE A 519 29.02 -6.24 -6.97
N LEU A 520 29.00 -6.59 -5.69
CA LEU A 520 30.20 -6.65 -4.86
C LEU A 520 30.66 -8.10 -4.78
N ASP A 521 31.81 -8.41 -5.37
CA ASP A 521 32.35 -9.76 -5.35
C ASP A 521 33.01 -10.12 -4.02
N VAL A 522 33.48 -11.37 -3.92
CA VAL A 522 34.15 -11.90 -2.72
C VAL A 522 35.50 -11.23 -2.43
N ALA A 523 36.09 -10.53 -3.40
CA ALA A 523 37.32 -9.77 -3.26
C ALA A 523 37.07 -8.30 -2.86
N ALA A 524 35.81 -7.96 -2.51
CA ALA A 524 35.36 -6.60 -2.25
C ALA A 524 35.50 -5.65 -3.47
N GLN A 525 35.60 -6.21 -4.68
CA GLN A 525 35.60 -5.42 -5.90
C GLN A 525 34.16 -5.14 -6.33
N LYS A 526 33.90 -3.87 -6.60
CA LYS A 526 32.60 -3.38 -7.08
C LYS A 526 32.56 -3.41 -8.61
N HIS A 527 31.61 -4.17 -9.14
CA HIS A 527 31.34 -4.30 -10.57
C HIS A 527 30.06 -3.54 -10.89
N VAL A 528 30.18 -2.44 -11.63
CA VAL A 528 29.02 -1.64 -12.07
C VAL A 528 28.70 -2.03 -13.51
N ILE A 529 27.63 -2.80 -13.68
CA ILE A 529 27.25 -3.40 -14.96
C ILE A 529 26.01 -2.67 -15.46
N ARG A 530 26.01 -2.19 -16.71
CA ARG A 530 24.82 -1.58 -17.29
C ARG A 530 23.80 -2.68 -17.54
N ARG A 531 22.53 -2.43 -17.25
CA ARG A 531 21.46 -3.42 -17.47
C ARG A 531 21.37 -3.91 -18.92
N ASN A 532 21.69 -3.06 -19.90
CA ASN A 532 21.71 -3.41 -21.32
C ASN A 532 22.87 -4.34 -21.71
N ASP A 533 23.91 -4.43 -20.87
CA ASP A 533 25.07 -5.27 -21.11
C ASP A 533 24.94 -6.62 -20.38
N ILE A 534 23.81 -6.87 -19.68
CA ILE A 534 23.54 -8.13 -18.97
C ILE A 534 22.79 -9.09 -19.90
N GLU A 535 23.37 -10.27 -20.14
CA GLU A 535 22.69 -11.36 -20.84
C GLU A 535 21.83 -12.16 -19.86
N THR A 536 22.40 -12.61 -18.74
CA THR A 536 21.65 -13.31 -17.69
C THR A 536 21.99 -12.82 -16.29
N LEU A 537 20.98 -12.79 -15.42
CA LEU A 537 21.12 -12.47 -14.00
C LEU A 537 20.45 -13.58 -13.19
N LYS A 538 21.21 -14.32 -12.40
CA LYS A 538 20.72 -15.47 -11.62
C LYS A 538 21.03 -15.28 -10.15
N VAL A 539 20.06 -15.60 -9.29
CA VAL A 539 20.23 -15.62 -7.83
C VAL A 539 20.36 -17.06 -7.36
N SER A 540 21.37 -17.32 -6.53
CA SER A 540 21.55 -18.58 -5.82
C SER A 540 20.90 -18.54 -4.44
N ASN A 541 20.58 -19.70 -3.88
CA ASN A 541 20.18 -19.82 -2.47
C ASN A 541 21.40 -19.85 -1.52
N ASN A 542 22.62 -19.82 -2.06
CA ASN A 542 23.86 -19.85 -1.27
C ASN A 542 24.27 -18.44 -0.80
N SER A 543 24.95 -18.43 0.35
CA SER A 543 25.61 -17.25 0.92
C SER A 543 26.83 -16.85 0.10
N ILE A 544 27.17 -15.57 0.16
CA ILE A 544 28.49 -15.07 -0.26
C ILE A 544 29.60 -15.54 0.69
N MET A 545 29.27 -15.91 1.93
CA MET A 545 30.22 -16.48 2.88
C MET A 545 30.66 -17.89 2.41
N PRO A 546 31.97 -18.15 2.27
CA PRO A 546 32.47 -19.46 1.85
C PRO A 546 32.10 -20.59 2.82
N VAL A 547 32.01 -21.82 2.32
CA VAL A 547 31.94 -23.02 3.18
C VAL A 547 33.33 -23.60 3.42
N GLY A 548 33.49 -24.51 4.38
CA GLY A 548 34.75 -25.21 4.64
C GLY A 548 35.50 -24.78 5.91
N PHE A 549 34.92 -23.90 6.74
CA PHE A 549 35.54 -23.48 8.01
C PHE A 549 35.70 -24.61 9.03
N GLU A 550 35.04 -25.75 8.84
CA GLU A 550 35.28 -26.98 9.60
C GLU A 550 36.69 -27.55 9.45
N ALA A 551 37.43 -27.13 8.41
CA ALA A 551 38.81 -27.53 8.19
C ALA A 551 39.80 -26.80 9.13
N LEU A 552 39.37 -25.72 9.79
CA LEU A 552 40.18 -25.04 10.80
C LEU A 552 40.48 -25.99 11.96
N ALA A 553 41.70 -25.89 12.50
CA ALA A 553 42.08 -26.68 13.66
C ALA A 553 41.16 -26.38 14.84
N ARG A 554 40.87 -27.39 15.67
CA ARG A 554 40.01 -27.24 16.86
C ARG A 554 40.46 -26.09 17.76
N GLU A 555 41.78 -25.93 17.95
CA GLU A 555 42.34 -24.83 18.74
C GLU A 555 42.12 -23.46 18.11
N ASP A 556 42.14 -23.38 16.77
CA ASP A 556 41.90 -22.14 16.02
C ASP A 556 40.42 -21.74 16.04
N LEU A 557 39.49 -22.71 16.00
CA LEU A 557 38.05 -22.46 16.21
C LEU A 557 37.77 -21.94 17.62
N LYS A 558 38.38 -22.54 18.66
CA LYS A 558 38.27 -22.02 20.04
C LYS A 558 38.79 -20.61 20.17
N ALA A 559 39.99 -20.38 19.61
CA ALA A 559 40.64 -19.09 19.64
C ALA A 559 39.79 -18.03 18.94
N LEU A 560 39.24 -18.32 17.76
CA LEU A 560 38.37 -17.42 16.99
C LEU A 560 37.11 -17.04 17.78
N ILE A 561 36.41 -18.02 18.35
CA ILE A 561 35.21 -17.76 19.15
C ILE A 561 35.55 -16.99 20.43
N GLU A 562 36.69 -17.28 21.08
CA GLU A 562 37.15 -16.50 22.23
C GLU A 562 37.35 -15.04 21.86
N TYR A 563 37.99 -14.76 20.71
CA TYR A 563 38.22 -13.40 20.24
C TYR A 563 36.93 -12.67 19.87
N LEU A 564 36.00 -13.32 19.15
CA LEU A 564 34.71 -12.73 18.78
C LEU A 564 33.78 -12.48 19.98
N ALA A 565 33.91 -13.27 21.04
CA ALA A 565 33.10 -13.14 22.25
C ALA A 565 33.69 -12.15 23.29
N GLN A 566 34.85 -11.55 23.01
CA GLN A 566 35.41 -10.53 23.90
C GLN A 566 34.63 -9.22 23.80
N PRO A 567 34.41 -8.51 24.93
CA PRO A 567 33.91 -7.14 24.90
C PRO A 567 34.84 -6.26 24.08
N SER A 568 34.28 -5.41 23.22
CA SER A 568 35.02 -4.35 22.55
C SER A 568 35.66 -3.45 23.61
N GLU A 569 36.97 -3.23 23.54
CA GLU A 569 37.65 -2.17 24.31
C GLU A 569 37.36 -0.78 23.76
#